data_AF-A0A2R7T5G6-F1
#
_entry.id   AF-A0A2R7T5G6-F1
#
_cell.length_a   1.000
_cell.length_b   1.000
_cell.length_c   1.000
_cell.angle_alpha   90.00
_cell.angle_beta   90.00
_cell.angle_gamma   90.00
#
_symmetry.space_group_name_H-M   'P 1'
#
loop_
_entity.id
_entity.type
_entity.pdbx_description
1 polymer ?
#
loop_
_entity_poly.entity_id
_entity_poly.type
_entity_poly.pdbx_seq_one_letter_code
_entity_poly.pdbx_strand_id
1 'polypeptide(L)'
;MHHAKEGNSLFERAKAVARNKFDADTSGRNFDKVCAVALKIDSPEESHALFSGAPGYAELTDVVAQGGDKRKAQQTITAKITAFLRSESGGSFTNSQITNAAYDRHGRGAMNCAEPKLYYLLGQHENLTLRNWVLVPFNLRADDGALIYNAPCKNCRRWVYQHFHPMSGLLALAQQGPEAFEG
;
A
#
# COMPACT_ATOMS: atom_id res chain seq x y z
N MET A 1 -22.57 -14.91 -7.91
CA MET A 1 -22.56 -15.21 -6.45
C MET A 1 -21.21 -15.69 -5.91
N HIS A 2 -20.34 -16.34 -6.70
CA HIS A 2 -19.02 -16.83 -6.22
C HIS A 2 -18.03 -15.71 -5.86
N HIS A 3 -17.90 -14.68 -6.71
CA HIS A 3 -16.95 -13.57 -6.49
C HIS A 3 -17.23 -12.73 -5.22
N ALA A 4 -18.48 -12.66 -4.76
CA ALA A 4 -18.83 -11.90 -3.55
C ALA A 4 -18.35 -12.60 -2.26
N LYS A 5 -18.40 -13.94 -2.23
CA LYS A 5 -17.89 -14.73 -1.10
C LYS A 5 -16.36 -14.71 -1.04
N GLU A 6 -15.71 -14.83 -2.20
CA GLU A 6 -14.24 -14.73 -2.33
C GLU A 6 -13.74 -13.34 -1.92
N GLY A 7 -14.42 -12.27 -2.35
CA GLY A 7 -14.10 -10.90 -1.95
C GLY A 7 -14.18 -10.68 -0.44
N ASN A 8 -15.28 -11.11 0.20
CA ASN A 8 -15.41 -11.01 1.66
C ASN A 8 -14.33 -11.79 2.40
N SER A 9 -13.96 -12.97 1.92
CA SER A 9 -12.87 -13.76 2.51
C SER A 9 -11.51 -13.07 2.40
N LEU A 10 -11.22 -12.42 1.27
CA LEU A 10 -9.95 -11.70 1.06
C LEU A 10 -9.87 -10.43 1.91
N PHE A 11 -10.98 -9.70 2.04
CA PHE A 11 -11.02 -8.50 2.87
C PHE A 11 -10.78 -8.81 4.34
N GLU A 12 -11.48 -9.81 4.89
CA GLU A 12 -11.30 -10.20 6.31
C GLU A 12 -9.89 -10.75 6.58
N ARG A 13 -9.31 -11.51 5.63
CA ARG A 13 -7.90 -11.93 5.72
C ARG A 13 -6.96 -10.73 5.75
N ALA A 14 -7.15 -9.76 4.85
CA ALA A 14 -6.30 -8.57 4.81
C ALA A 14 -6.43 -7.75 6.10
N LYS A 15 -7.64 -7.64 6.65
CA LYS A 15 -7.93 -6.97 7.92
C LYS A 15 -7.24 -7.65 9.10
N ALA A 16 -7.22 -8.99 9.14
CA ALA A 16 -6.49 -9.74 10.17
C ALA A 16 -4.97 -9.49 10.09
N VAL A 17 -4.39 -9.49 8.89
CA VAL A 17 -2.97 -9.16 8.70
C VAL A 17 -2.66 -7.72 9.14
N ALA A 18 -3.52 -6.76 8.76
CA ALA A 18 -3.38 -5.37 9.19
C ALA A 18 -3.47 -5.24 10.71
N ARG A 19 -4.41 -5.94 11.37
CA ARG A 19 -4.55 -5.94 12.84
C ARG A 19 -3.26 -6.41 13.50
N ASN A 20 -2.74 -7.56 13.10
CA ASN A 20 -1.48 -8.07 13.65
C ASN A 20 -0.34 -7.07 13.46
N LYS A 21 -0.28 -6.39 12.30
CA LYS A 21 0.74 -5.38 12.00
C LYS A 21 0.62 -4.15 12.91
N PHE A 22 -0.59 -3.65 13.13
CA PHE A 22 -0.84 -2.52 14.04
C PHE A 22 -0.63 -2.89 15.51
N ASP A 23 -0.97 -4.11 15.93
CA ASP A 23 -0.80 -4.55 17.32
C ASP A 23 0.68 -4.77 17.66
N ALA A 24 1.50 -5.16 16.68
CA ALA A 24 2.95 -5.28 16.82
C ALA A 24 3.70 -3.94 16.78
N ASP A 25 3.04 -2.85 16.39
CA ASP A 25 3.66 -1.54 16.27
C ASP A 25 3.70 -0.82 17.62
N THR A 26 4.92 -0.68 18.17
CA THR A 26 5.16 -0.04 19.46
C THR A 26 5.28 1.49 19.37
N SER A 27 5.32 2.05 18.16
CA SER A 27 5.23 3.51 18.00
C SER A 27 3.77 3.91 18.26
N GLY A 28 3.53 4.77 19.26
CA GLY A 28 2.19 5.08 19.77
C GLY A 28 1.13 5.32 18.69
N ARG A 29 -0.15 5.00 19.02
CA ARG A 29 -1.28 4.98 18.06
C ARG A 29 -1.35 6.27 17.24
N ASN A 30 -0.86 6.21 16.00
CA ASN A 30 -0.97 7.28 15.02
C ASN A 30 -2.13 6.93 14.08
N PHE A 31 -3.26 7.59 14.27
CA PHE A 31 -4.49 7.34 13.50
C PHE A 31 -4.37 7.77 12.02
N ASP A 32 -3.36 8.58 11.67
CA ASP A 32 -3.03 8.94 10.28
C ASP A 32 -2.06 7.94 9.61
N LYS A 33 -1.69 6.87 10.31
CA LYS A 33 -0.85 5.80 9.76
C LYS A 33 -1.72 4.82 8.98
N VAL A 34 -1.30 4.55 7.75
CA VAL A 34 -1.98 3.60 6.86
C VAL A 34 -1.12 2.35 6.78
N CYS A 35 -1.73 1.17 6.93
CA CYS A 35 -1.13 -0.13 6.64
C CYS A 35 -1.70 -0.61 5.31
N ALA A 36 -0.86 -0.71 4.28
CA ALA A 36 -1.25 -1.44 3.08
C ALA A 36 -0.91 -2.92 3.26
N VAL A 37 -1.84 -3.79 2.89
CA VAL A 37 -1.66 -5.25 2.88
C VAL A 37 -1.77 -5.74 1.45
N ALA A 38 -0.78 -6.51 1.00
CA ALA A 38 -0.82 -7.24 -0.25
C ALA A 38 -1.00 -8.74 0.04
N LEU A 39 -2.02 -9.35 -0.56
CA LEU A 39 -2.30 -10.79 -0.49
C LEU A 39 -2.10 -11.41 -1.87
N LYS A 40 -1.39 -12.52 -1.95
CA LYS A 40 -1.30 -13.25 -3.22
C LYS A 40 -2.58 -14.06 -3.45
N ILE A 41 -3.10 -14.04 -4.66
CA ILE A 41 -4.42 -14.60 -4.99
C ILE A 41 -4.41 -16.12 -5.06
N ASP A 42 -3.30 -16.70 -5.52
CA ASP A 42 -3.10 -18.15 -5.67
C ASP A 42 -2.37 -18.78 -4.48
N SER A 43 -1.97 -17.98 -3.49
CA SER A 43 -1.30 -18.43 -2.27
C SER A 43 -1.96 -17.82 -1.02
N PRO A 44 -2.84 -18.56 -0.33
CA PRO A 44 -3.56 -18.07 0.84
C PRO A 44 -2.67 -17.82 2.06
N GLU A 45 -1.41 -18.26 2.04
CA GLU A 45 -0.44 -18.00 3.11
C GLU A 45 0.43 -16.76 2.82
N GLU A 46 0.62 -16.43 1.53
CA GLU A 46 1.57 -15.39 1.15
C GLU A 46 0.94 -14.00 1.26
N SER A 47 1.51 -13.17 2.13
CA SER A 47 1.07 -11.79 2.37
C SER A 47 2.22 -10.89 2.81
N HIS A 48 2.12 -9.61 2.46
CA HIS A 48 3.04 -8.57 2.91
C HIS A 48 2.27 -7.37 3.41
N ALA A 49 2.77 -6.71 4.45
CA ALA A 49 2.14 -5.53 5.00
C ALA A 49 3.20 -4.48 5.35
N LEU A 50 3.02 -3.26 4.86
CA LEU A 50 3.91 -2.14 5.16
C LEU A 50 3.08 -0.92 5.57
N PHE A 51 3.64 -0.15 6.50
CA PHE A 51 3.07 1.14 6.87
C PHE A 51 3.41 2.25 5.87
N SER A 52 2.62 3.31 5.88
CA SER A 52 2.98 4.59 5.28
C SER A 52 4.07 5.30 6.11
N GLY A 53 4.67 6.33 5.51
CA GLY A 53 5.67 7.18 6.14
C GLY A 53 7.00 6.48 6.47
N ALA A 54 7.70 7.03 7.46
CA ALA A 54 9.02 6.56 7.90
C ALA A 54 9.02 5.11 8.42
N PRO A 55 8.02 4.63 9.19
CA PRO A 55 8.04 3.25 9.71
C PRO A 55 8.12 2.19 8.60
N GLY A 56 7.24 2.24 7.60
CA GLY A 56 7.30 1.27 6.51
C GLY A 56 8.50 1.47 5.59
N TYR A 57 9.05 2.69 5.50
CA TYR A 57 10.28 2.94 4.75
C TYR A 57 11.52 2.32 5.42
N ALA A 58 11.59 2.42 6.75
CA ALA A 58 12.65 1.78 7.54
C ALA A 58 12.58 0.25 7.42
N GLU A 59 11.38 -0.32 7.56
CA GLU A 59 11.18 -1.77 7.37
C GLU A 59 11.58 -2.23 5.96
N LEU A 60 11.13 -1.52 4.92
CA LEU A 60 11.54 -1.85 3.55
C LEU A 60 13.05 -1.77 3.37
N THR A 61 13.68 -0.75 3.95
CA THR A 61 15.14 -0.59 3.91
C THR A 61 15.83 -1.79 4.53
N ASP A 62 15.36 -2.26 5.68
CA ASP A 62 15.95 -3.38 6.38
C ASP A 62 15.81 -4.68 5.57
N VAL A 63 14.65 -4.90 4.95
CA VAL A 63 14.41 -6.04 4.05
C VAL A 63 15.33 -6.01 2.84
N VAL A 64 15.51 -4.84 2.21
CA VAL A 64 16.35 -4.69 1.00
C VAL A 64 17.84 -4.76 1.34
N ALA A 65 18.25 -4.23 2.49
CA ALA A 65 19.64 -4.25 2.91
C ALA A 65 20.11 -5.68 3.26
N GLN A 66 19.24 -6.54 3.79
CA GLN A 66 19.57 -7.92 4.21
C GLN A 66 20.84 -7.99 5.10
N GLY A 67 20.99 -7.04 6.03
CA GLY A 67 22.17 -6.93 6.89
C GLY A 67 23.37 -6.20 6.27
N GLY A 68 23.26 -5.73 5.02
CA GLY A 68 24.24 -4.90 4.33
C GLY A 68 24.09 -3.39 4.59
N ASP A 69 24.58 -2.58 3.65
CA ASP A 69 24.60 -1.11 3.77
C ASP A 69 23.19 -0.51 3.62
N LYS A 70 22.62 -0.09 4.76
CA LYS A 70 21.31 0.57 4.83
C LYS A 70 21.25 1.87 4.01
N ARG A 71 22.32 2.67 3.97
CA ARG A 71 22.33 3.94 3.23
C ARG A 71 22.23 3.67 1.73
N LYS A 72 22.96 2.67 1.23
CA LYS A 72 22.87 2.24 -0.17
C LYS A 72 21.49 1.68 -0.52
N ALA A 73 20.89 0.91 0.38
CA ALA A 73 19.52 0.41 0.21
C ALA A 73 18.51 1.57 0.12
N GLN A 74 18.57 2.54 1.04
CA GLN A 74 17.71 3.74 1.01
C GLN A 74 17.85 4.52 -0.30
N GLN A 75 19.07 4.73 -0.79
CA GLN A 75 19.29 5.43 -2.06
C GLN A 75 18.65 4.68 -3.22
N THR A 76 18.79 3.35 -3.24
CA THR A 76 18.26 2.50 -4.31
C THR A 76 16.73 2.45 -4.29
N ILE A 77 16.13 2.30 -3.10
CA ILE A 77 14.67 2.33 -2.92
C ILE A 77 14.11 3.67 -3.39
N THR A 78 14.64 4.79 -2.87
CA THR A 78 14.21 6.14 -3.28
C THR A 78 14.32 6.32 -4.78
N ALA A 79 15.46 5.95 -5.38
CA ALA A 79 15.70 6.14 -6.80
C ALA A 79 14.71 5.35 -7.67
N LYS A 80 14.53 4.05 -7.37
CA LYS A 80 13.62 3.17 -8.14
C LYS A 80 12.15 3.54 -7.96
N ILE A 81 11.68 3.81 -6.74
CA ILE A 81 10.29 4.23 -6.51
C ILE A 81 10.04 5.58 -7.19
N THR A 82 10.96 6.54 -7.08
CA THR A 82 10.82 7.85 -7.74
C THR A 82 10.78 7.70 -9.25
N ALA A 83 11.68 6.90 -9.84
CA ALA A 83 11.71 6.67 -11.28
C ALA A 83 10.40 6.02 -11.77
N PHE A 84 9.89 5.02 -11.03
CA PHE A 84 8.60 4.41 -11.34
C PHE A 84 7.47 5.45 -11.30
N LEU A 85 7.29 6.17 -10.19
CA LEU A 85 6.20 7.14 -10.04
C LEU A 85 6.22 8.25 -11.09
N ARG A 86 7.40 8.63 -11.60
CA ARG A 86 7.53 9.60 -12.70
C ARG A 86 7.18 9.04 -14.07
N SER A 87 7.30 7.73 -14.25
CA SER A 87 7.00 7.08 -15.53
C SER A 87 5.50 7.07 -15.81
N GLU A 88 5.13 6.91 -17.08
CA GLU A 88 3.73 6.81 -17.49
C GLU A 88 3.00 5.67 -16.77
N SER A 89 3.67 4.51 -16.62
CA SER A 89 3.10 3.37 -15.90
C SER A 89 2.94 3.66 -14.41
N GLY A 90 3.82 4.43 -13.78
CA GLY A 90 3.68 4.82 -12.37
C GLY A 90 2.79 6.04 -12.13
N GLY A 91 2.09 6.55 -13.16
CA GLY A 91 1.10 7.62 -13.05
C GLY A 91 1.62 9.04 -13.31
N SER A 92 2.81 9.19 -13.88
CA SER A 92 3.38 10.47 -14.34
C SER A 92 3.44 11.57 -13.27
N PHE A 93 3.80 11.19 -12.04
CA PHE A 93 3.83 12.12 -10.91
C PHE A 93 4.96 13.14 -11.08
N THR A 94 4.66 14.42 -10.82
CA THR A 94 5.69 15.45 -10.73
C THR A 94 6.54 15.26 -9.48
N ASN A 95 7.74 15.86 -9.46
CA ASN A 95 8.60 15.77 -8.28
C ASN A 95 7.93 16.29 -7.01
N SER A 96 7.15 17.37 -7.10
CA SER A 96 6.42 17.91 -5.95
C SER A 96 5.29 16.99 -5.47
N GLN A 97 4.63 16.25 -6.36
CA GLN A 97 3.63 15.24 -5.95
C GLN A 97 4.27 14.02 -5.29
N ILE A 98 5.51 13.69 -5.65
CA ILE A 98 6.26 12.59 -5.02
C ILE A 98 6.73 13.00 -3.62
N THR A 99 7.25 14.22 -3.46
CA THR A 99 7.93 14.64 -2.23
C THR A 99 7.06 15.48 -1.28
N ASN A 100 6.22 16.39 -1.78
CA ASN A 100 5.74 17.54 -1.01
C ASN A 100 4.23 17.87 -1.09
N ALA A 101 3.38 17.11 -1.77
CA ALA A 101 1.97 17.51 -1.92
C ALA A 101 0.98 16.70 -1.09
N ALA A 102 0.17 17.43 -0.33
CA ALA A 102 -1.03 16.99 0.35
C ALA A 102 -2.27 17.21 -0.53
N TYR A 103 -2.63 16.24 -1.37
CA TYR A 103 -3.83 16.35 -2.22
C TYR A 103 -5.11 15.82 -1.53
N ASP A 104 -4.98 15.29 -0.32
CA ASP A 104 -6.06 14.75 0.50
C ASP A 104 -5.80 15.15 1.97
N ARG A 105 -6.81 15.08 2.85
CA ARG A 105 -6.78 15.56 4.25
C ARG A 105 -5.60 15.02 5.07
N HIS A 106 -5.03 13.87 4.68
CA HIS A 106 -3.87 13.23 5.31
C HIS A 106 -2.53 13.42 4.57
N GLY A 107 -2.58 14.00 3.37
CA GLY A 107 -1.58 14.95 2.91
C GLY A 107 -0.12 14.52 2.68
N ARG A 108 0.16 13.28 2.24
CA ARG A 108 1.54 12.82 2.05
C ARG A 108 1.92 12.76 0.56
N GLY A 109 3.14 13.18 0.22
CA GLY A 109 3.72 12.93 -1.10
C GLY A 109 3.74 11.43 -1.42
N ALA A 110 3.60 11.06 -2.69
CA ALA A 110 3.39 9.67 -3.10
C ALA A 110 4.44 8.70 -2.55
N MET A 111 5.71 9.11 -2.40
CA MET A 111 6.76 8.29 -1.78
C MET A 111 6.41 7.82 -0.35
N ASN A 112 5.64 8.63 0.38
CA ASN A 112 5.24 8.36 1.75
C ASN A 112 4.02 7.44 1.84
N CYS A 113 3.28 7.22 0.77
CA CYS A 113 2.20 6.23 0.71
C CYS A 113 2.75 4.81 0.96
N ALA A 114 1.92 3.91 1.47
CA ALA A 114 2.33 2.53 1.75
C ALA A 114 2.43 1.70 0.45
N GLU A 115 1.63 2.07 -0.54
CA GLU A 115 1.40 1.37 -1.79
C GLU A 115 2.66 1.33 -2.68
N PRO A 116 3.41 2.43 -2.91
CA PRO A 116 4.65 2.36 -3.68
C PRO A 116 5.75 1.52 -3.00
N LYS A 117 5.72 1.41 -1.66
CA LYS A 117 6.67 0.57 -0.92
C LYS A 117 6.36 -0.90 -1.12
N LEU A 118 5.08 -1.28 -1.06
CA LEU A 118 4.65 -2.64 -1.40
C LEU A 118 4.90 -2.97 -2.87
N TYR A 119 4.63 -2.03 -3.79
CA TYR A 119 4.99 -2.17 -5.19
C TYR A 119 6.48 -2.50 -5.34
N TYR A 120 7.36 -1.75 -4.67
CA TYR A 120 8.80 -2.00 -4.73
C TYR A 120 9.16 -3.36 -4.16
N LEU A 121 8.63 -3.69 -2.97
CA LEU A 121 8.90 -4.94 -2.27
C LEU A 121 8.55 -6.15 -3.15
N LEU A 122 7.35 -6.13 -3.72
CA LEU A 122 6.85 -7.19 -4.58
C LEU A 122 7.54 -7.19 -5.95
N GLY A 123 7.88 -6.01 -6.47
CA GLY A 123 8.55 -5.82 -7.77
C GLY A 123 10.06 -6.10 -7.76
N GLN A 124 10.67 -6.42 -6.62
CA GLN A 124 12.02 -7.04 -6.62
C GLN A 124 11.98 -8.48 -7.17
N HIS A 125 10.79 -9.06 -7.37
CA HIS A 125 10.60 -10.31 -8.08
C HIS A 125 10.18 -9.99 -9.53
N GLU A 126 10.98 -10.43 -10.51
CA GLU A 126 10.85 -10.02 -11.91
C GLU A 126 9.46 -10.31 -12.54
N ASN A 127 9.10 -9.49 -13.56
CA ASN A 127 7.93 -9.53 -14.42
C ASN A 127 6.55 -9.36 -13.75
N LEU A 128 5.99 -8.14 -13.79
CA LEU A 128 4.55 -7.77 -13.86
C LEU A 128 3.51 -8.63 -13.09
N THR A 129 3.93 -9.38 -12.08
CA THR A 129 3.15 -10.37 -11.32
C THR A 129 2.29 -9.73 -10.25
N LEU A 130 2.32 -8.40 -10.13
CA LEU A 130 1.42 -7.64 -9.25
C LEU A 130 -0.05 -7.88 -9.56
N ARG A 131 -0.36 -8.31 -10.79
CA ARG A 131 -1.69 -8.80 -11.14
C ARG A 131 -2.12 -10.04 -10.36
N ASN A 132 -1.22 -10.77 -9.71
CA ASN A 132 -1.54 -11.87 -8.81
C ASN A 132 -1.70 -11.41 -7.35
N TRP A 133 -1.54 -10.12 -7.06
CA TRP A 133 -1.61 -9.57 -5.72
C TRP A 133 -2.81 -8.64 -5.55
N VAL A 134 -3.60 -8.89 -4.52
CA VAL A 134 -4.70 -8.03 -4.09
C VAL A 134 -4.17 -7.07 -3.03
N LEU A 135 -4.32 -5.76 -3.25
CA LEU A 135 -3.90 -4.73 -2.32
C LEU A 135 -5.11 -4.17 -1.56
N VAL A 136 -5.05 -4.20 -0.23
CA VAL A 136 -6.10 -3.68 0.65
C VAL A 136 -5.48 -2.82 1.76
N PRO A 137 -5.64 -1.50 1.70
CA PRO A 137 -5.17 -0.58 2.75
C PRO A 137 -6.16 -0.35 3.90
N PHE A 138 -5.60 -0.13 5.10
CA PHE A 138 -6.34 0.10 6.34
C PHE A 138 -5.70 1.21 7.19
N ASN A 139 -6.49 1.90 8.00
CA ASN A 139 -6.01 2.72 9.12
C ASN A 139 -6.83 2.45 10.39
N LEU A 140 -6.39 3.00 11.51
CA LEU A 140 -7.15 3.00 12.76
C LEU A 140 -8.05 4.25 12.80
N ARG A 141 -9.33 4.06 13.09
CA ARG A 141 -10.24 5.17 13.34
C ARG A 141 -9.87 5.87 14.65
N ALA A 142 -9.89 7.20 14.63
CA ALA A 142 -9.40 8.02 15.74
C ALA A 142 -10.25 7.95 17.02
N ASP A 143 -11.54 7.65 16.89
CA ASP A 143 -12.52 7.62 17.99
C ASP A 143 -12.41 6.35 18.84
N ASP A 144 -12.32 5.17 18.20
CA ASP A 144 -12.42 3.87 18.87
C ASP A 144 -11.28 2.90 18.53
N GLY A 145 -10.36 3.28 17.64
CA GLY A 145 -9.27 2.40 17.20
C GLY A 145 -9.75 1.20 16.37
N ALA A 146 -10.96 1.24 15.82
CA ALA A 146 -11.41 0.25 14.86
C ALA A 146 -10.54 0.29 13.59
N LEU A 147 -10.26 -0.87 13.01
CA LEU A 147 -9.66 -0.94 11.68
C LEU A 147 -10.73 -0.65 10.64
N ILE A 148 -10.49 0.37 9.83
CA ILE A 148 -11.36 0.74 8.72
C ILE A 148 -10.56 0.66 7.41
N TYR A 149 -11.27 0.38 6.32
CA TYR A 149 -10.69 0.43 4.99
C TYR A 149 -10.31 1.88 4.65
N ASN A 150 -9.05 2.08 4.25
CA ASN A 150 -8.50 3.38 3.91
C ASN A 150 -8.11 3.42 2.45
N ALA A 151 -9.02 3.82 1.57
CA ALA A 151 -8.73 3.89 0.14
C ALA A 151 -7.42 4.63 -0.17
N PRO A 152 -6.63 4.20 -1.18
CA PRO A 152 -5.48 4.96 -1.63
C PRO A 152 -5.87 6.40 -1.96
N CYS A 153 -4.96 7.33 -1.68
CA CYS A 153 -5.18 8.73 -2.00
C CYS A 153 -5.45 8.92 -3.50
N LYS A 154 -6.10 10.03 -3.87
CA LYS A 154 -6.47 10.35 -5.25
C LYS A 154 -5.32 10.23 -6.26
N ASN A 155 -4.09 10.57 -5.86
CA ASN A 155 -2.95 10.40 -6.75
C ASN A 155 -2.59 8.91 -6.92
N CYS A 156 -2.55 8.14 -5.83
CA CYS A 156 -2.11 6.75 -5.88
C CYS A 156 -3.15 5.79 -6.48
N ARG A 157 -4.46 6.04 -6.30
CA ARG A 157 -5.51 5.14 -6.81
C ARG A 157 -5.42 4.87 -8.32
N ARG A 158 -5.03 5.89 -9.10
CA ARG A 158 -4.96 5.83 -10.57
C ARG A 158 -4.03 4.72 -11.05
N TRP A 159 -2.86 4.59 -10.45
CA TRP A 159 -1.90 3.55 -10.81
C TRP A 159 -2.11 2.26 -9.98
N VAL A 160 -2.47 2.36 -8.69
CA VAL A 160 -2.63 1.18 -7.81
C VAL A 160 -3.60 0.16 -8.43
N TYR A 161 -4.80 0.60 -8.82
CA TYR A 161 -5.80 -0.32 -9.38
C TYR A 161 -5.48 -0.75 -10.83
N GLN A 162 -4.58 -0.05 -11.51
CA GLN A 162 -4.06 -0.45 -12.82
C GLN A 162 -2.95 -1.50 -12.73
N HIS A 163 -2.25 -1.66 -11.60
CA HIS A 163 -1.10 -2.57 -11.51
C HIS A 163 -1.35 -3.81 -10.65
N PHE A 164 -2.16 -3.68 -9.60
CA PHE A 164 -2.54 -4.82 -8.75
C PHE A 164 -3.68 -5.63 -9.38
N HIS A 165 -4.00 -6.79 -8.80
CA HIS A 165 -5.12 -7.62 -9.21
C HIS A 165 -6.43 -6.79 -9.19
N PRO A 166 -7.33 -6.93 -10.19
CA PRO A 166 -8.59 -6.16 -10.27
C PRO A 166 -9.48 -6.23 -9.02
N MET A 167 -9.38 -7.32 -8.25
CA MET A 167 -10.08 -7.47 -6.97
C MET A 167 -9.75 -6.35 -5.98
N SER A 168 -8.56 -5.74 -6.04
CA SER A 168 -8.21 -4.58 -5.20
C SER A 168 -9.21 -3.43 -5.39
N GLY A 169 -9.58 -3.16 -6.63
CA GLY A 169 -10.59 -2.14 -6.97
C GLY A 169 -12.02 -2.58 -6.64
N LEU A 170 -12.36 -3.86 -6.83
CA LEU A 170 -13.68 -4.39 -6.47
C LEU A 170 -13.94 -4.34 -4.96
N LEU A 171 -12.94 -4.65 -4.14
CA LEU A 171 -13.02 -4.50 -2.69
C LEU A 171 -13.15 -3.03 -2.30
N ALA A 172 -12.42 -2.14 -2.95
CA ALA A 172 -12.54 -0.70 -2.71
C ALA A 172 -13.98 -0.20 -2.93
N LEU A 173 -14.62 -0.61 -4.04
CA LEU A 173 -16.04 -0.31 -4.30
C LEU A 173 -16.97 -0.84 -3.22
N ALA A 174 -16.76 -2.08 -2.79
CA ALA A 174 -17.63 -2.71 -1.80
C ALA A 174 -17.57 -1.99 -0.44
N GLN A 175 -16.44 -1.35 -0.11
CA GLN A 175 -16.22 -0.71 1.20
C GLN A 175 -16.48 0.80 1.22
N GLN A 176 -16.24 1.53 0.13
CA GLN A 176 -16.35 3.00 0.06
C GLN A 176 -17.23 3.50 -1.09
N GLY A 177 -17.82 2.61 -1.90
CA GLY A 177 -18.64 3.00 -3.05
C GLY A 177 -17.86 3.64 -4.20
N PRO A 178 -18.55 4.32 -5.15
CA PRO A 178 -17.92 4.96 -6.32
C PRO A 178 -16.83 5.98 -5.98
N GLU A 179 -16.91 6.60 -4.81
CA GLU A 179 -15.91 7.56 -4.27
C GLU A 179 -14.51 6.94 -4.12
N ALA A 180 -14.42 5.61 -4.07
CA ALA A 180 -13.17 4.86 -4.11
C ALA A 180 -12.40 5.02 -5.44
N PHE A 181 -13.10 5.34 -6.53
CA PHE A 181 -12.53 5.56 -7.86
C PHE A 181 -12.58 7.01 -8.33
N GLU A 182 -13.55 7.80 -7.87
CA GLU A 182 -13.69 9.18 -8.33
C GLU A 182 -12.53 10.04 -7.82
N GLY A 183 -11.65 10.42 -8.74
CA GLY A 183 -10.41 11.14 -8.43
C GLY A 183 -9.56 11.52 -9.64
#